data_AF-A0AAV9SDR2-F1
#
_entry.id   AF-A0AAV9SDR2-F1
#
_cell.length_a   1.000
_cell.length_b   1.000
_cell.length_c   1.000
_cell.angle_alpha   90.00
_cell.angle_beta   90.00
_cell.angle_gamma   90.00
#
_symmetry.space_group_name_H-M   'P 1'
#
loop_
_entity.id
_entity.type
_entity.pdbx_description
1 polymer ?
#
loop_
_entity_poly.entity_id
_entity_poly.type
_entity_poly.pdbx_seq_one_letter_code
_entity_poly.pdbx_strand_id
1 'polypeptide(L)'
;MAACEGTTLCGADSILEPLSFPEFEAGGPSASSLLQRPSDELLVCLFCSESVPLLQKDALLRHMLLDHKLVIADVKLIINLPGYMVYWKGRFLEQPVTDFCSVIKTNSTGPVETQENYFLLCDVLPEDRLLRERLQLKRLEEVLEQQQKEREDCYFSHICLFCSEEFTGNRASLLNPHGQKKKLVQGLGARNPNICVMQ
;
A
#
# COMPACT_ATOMS: atom_id res chain seq x y z
N MET A 1 -26.60 23.52 47.01
CA MET A 1 -27.78 22.65 46.84
C MET A 1 -28.44 22.97 45.52
N ALA A 2 -28.32 22.07 44.56
CA ALA A 2 -29.27 21.82 43.48
C ALA A 2 -28.68 20.64 42.70
N ALA A 3 -29.13 19.43 43.08
CA ALA A 3 -28.90 18.21 42.33
C ALA A 3 -29.98 18.13 41.24
N CYS A 4 -29.59 17.73 40.03
CA CYS A 4 -30.52 17.37 38.98
C CYS A 4 -30.06 16.03 38.41
N GLU A 5 -30.96 15.06 38.50
CA GLU A 5 -30.88 13.65 38.14
C GLU A 5 -30.42 13.47 36.67
N GLY A 6 -29.64 12.46 36.29
CA GLY A 6 -29.95 11.05 36.46
C GLY A 6 -30.82 10.56 35.29
N THR A 7 -30.25 10.42 34.09
CA THR A 7 -30.90 9.68 33.00
C THR A 7 -29.87 8.78 32.32
N THR A 8 -29.97 7.50 32.63
CA THR A 8 -29.31 6.40 31.93
C THR A 8 -29.92 6.25 30.54
N LEU A 9 -29.13 6.40 29.49
CA LEU A 9 -29.43 5.86 28.17
C LEU A 9 -28.25 5.00 27.71
N CYS A 10 -28.54 3.70 27.71
CA CYS A 10 -27.78 2.65 27.05
C CYS A 10 -28.00 2.75 25.54
N GLY A 11 -26.94 2.59 24.74
CA GLY A 11 -27.07 2.46 23.29
C GLY A 11 -25.79 2.88 22.60
N ALA A 12 -25.07 1.88 22.09
CA ALA A 12 -23.78 2.02 21.42
C ALA A 12 -23.87 2.88 20.16
N ASP A 13 -22.87 3.73 19.94
CA ASP A 13 -22.48 4.21 18.62
C ASP A 13 -20.96 4.39 18.59
N SER A 14 -20.25 3.26 18.57
CA SER A 14 -18.81 3.25 18.27
C SER A 14 -18.66 3.43 16.77
N ILE A 15 -18.47 4.67 16.31
CA ILE A 15 -18.37 5.06 14.88
C ILE A 15 -17.05 4.56 14.22
N LEU A 16 -16.23 3.81 14.95
CA LEU A 16 -14.97 3.26 14.44
C LEU A 16 -15.10 1.76 14.19
N GLU A 17 -16.06 1.35 13.37
CA GLU A 17 -16.00 0.04 12.73
C GLU A 17 -15.01 0.14 11.55
N PRO A 18 -13.91 -0.63 11.54
CA PRO A 18 -12.99 -0.64 10.42
C PRO A 18 -13.72 -1.08 9.16
N LEU A 19 -13.61 -0.28 8.09
CA LEU A 19 -14.11 -0.64 6.77
C LEU A 19 -13.56 -2.02 6.37
N SER A 20 -14.43 -3.01 6.37
CA SER A 20 -14.14 -4.36 5.91
C SER A 20 -14.32 -4.38 4.40
N PHE A 21 -13.22 -4.36 3.65
CA PHE A 21 -13.27 -4.45 2.19
C PHE A 21 -13.60 -5.90 1.77
N PRO A 22 -14.44 -6.12 0.75
CA PRO A 22 -14.71 -7.47 0.23
C PRO A 22 -13.40 -8.12 -0.24
N GLU A 23 -13.15 -9.36 0.18
CA GLU A 23 -12.11 -10.21 -0.42
C GLU A 23 -12.41 -10.38 -1.91
N PHE A 24 -11.47 -9.95 -2.75
CA PHE A 24 -11.59 -9.97 -4.20
C PHE A 24 -11.47 -11.42 -4.70
N GLU A 25 -12.60 -12.10 -4.88
CA GLU A 25 -12.68 -13.30 -5.73
C GLU A 25 -12.49 -12.85 -7.20
N ALA A 26 -11.44 -13.34 -7.84
CA ALA A 26 -11.00 -12.91 -9.16
C ALA A 26 -11.99 -13.35 -10.25
N GLY A 27 -12.81 -12.43 -10.76
CA GLY A 27 -13.61 -12.70 -11.96
C GLY A 27 -14.58 -11.59 -12.38
N GLY A 28 -14.10 -10.58 -13.13
CA GLY A 28 -14.96 -9.63 -13.83
C GLY A 28 -14.17 -8.57 -14.61
N PRO A 29 -14.58 -8.18 -15.84
CA PRO A 29 -13.82 -7.23 -16.66
C PRO A 29 -14.28 -5.77 -16.45
N SER A 30 -13.28 -4.88 -16.48
CA SER A 30 -13.35 -3.46 -16.86
C SER A 30 -13.90 -2.44 -15.85
N ALA A 31 -13.01 -1.95 -14.99
CA ALA A 31 -12.91 -0.54 -14.62
C ALA A 31 -11.43 -0.14 -14.58
N SER A 32 -11.04 0.79 -15.45
CA SER A 32 -9.64 1.18 -15.67
C SER A 32 -9.15 2.15 -14.59
N SER A 33 -7.96 1.84 -14.06
CA SER A 33 -6.91 2.77 -13.63
C SER A 33 -7.08 3.56 -12.32
N LEU A 34 -7.03 2.90 -11.15
CA LEU A 34 -6.53 3.56 -9.92
C LEU A 34 -5.81 2.64 -8.90
N LEU A 35 -5.51 1.38 -9.22
CA LEU A 35 -4.59 0.58 -8.42
C LEU A 35 -3.58 -0.03 -9.38
N GLN A 36 -2.30 0.29 -9.21
CA GLN A 36 -1.20 -0.51 -9.77
C GLN A 36 -1.52 -1.96 -9.38
N ARG A 37 -1.91 -2.79 -10.35
CA ARG A 37 -2.31 -4.16 -10.08
C ARG A 37 -1.05 -4.87 -9.59
N PRO A 38 -0.97 -5.36 -8.33
CA PRO A 38 0.24 -6.00 -7.81
C PRO A 38 0.50 -7.38 -8.46
N SER A 39 -0.21 -7.72 -9.53
CA SER A 39 -0.24 -9.05 -10.13
C SER A 39 0.94 -9.36 -11.04
N ASP A 40 1.73 -8.36 -11.46
CA ASP A 40 2.80 -8.55 -12.45
C ASP A 40 4.21 -8.26 -11.92
N GLU A 41 4.34 -7.93 -10.63
CA GLU A 41 5.65 -7.78 -10.01
C GLU A 41 6.28 -9.17 -9.78
N LEU A 42 7.47 -9.37 -10.35
CA LEU A 42 8.24 -10.60 -10.23
C LEU A 42 9.28 -10.47 -9.12
N LEU A 43 9.42 -11.54 -8.34
CA LEU A 43 10.55 -11.73 -7.44
C LEU A 43 11.60 -12.58 -8.15
N VAL A 44 12.86 -12.18 -8.05
CA VAL A 44 13.99 -12.88 -8.65
C VAL A 44 14.85 -13.51 -7.56
N CYS A 45 15.37 -14.72 -7.82
CA CYS A 45 16.38 -15.31 -6.96
C CYS A 45 17.65 -14.45 -6.97
N LEU A 46 18.34 -14.39 -5.83
CA LEU A 46 19.55 -13.59 -5.64
C LEU A 46 20.80 -14.23 -6.26
N PHE A 47 20.77 -15.54 -6.54
CA PHE A 47 21.95 -16.30 -6.98
C PHE A 47 21.80 -16.96 -8.35
N CYS A 48 20.56 -17.11 -8.84
CA CYS A 48 20.29 -17.78 -10.11
C CYS A 48 19.24 -17.02 -10.94
N SER A 49 18.83 -17.63 -12.05
CA SER A 49 17.87 -17.06 -13.00
C SER A 49 16.41 -17.35 -12.66
N GLU A 50 16.12 -18.04 -11.56
CA GLU A 50 14.74 -18.31 -11.15
C GLU A 50 14.00 -17.03 -10.77
N SER A 51 12.72 -16.97 -11.14
CA SER A 51 11.82 -15.89 -10.79
C SER A 51 10.39 -16.40 -10.65
N VAL A 52 9.62 -15.79 -9.77
CA VAL A 52 8.23 -16.13 -9.50
C VAL A 52 7.40 -14.85 -9.34
N PRO A 53 6.08 -14.88 -9.59
CA PRO A 53 5.20 -13.79 -9.22
C PRO A 53 5.27 -13.48 -7.73
N LEU A 54 5.12 -12.21 -7.33
CA LEU A 54 5.13 -11.77 -5.93
C LEU A 54 4.15 -12.58 -5.05
N LEU A 55 3.00 -12.98 -5.61
CA LEU A 55 1.99 -13.79 -4.92
C LEU A 55 2.51 -15.19 -4.52
N GLN A 56 3.55 -15.69 -5.20
CA GLN A 56 4.20 -16.98 -4.95
C GLN A 56 5.53 -16.84 -4.20
N LYS A 57 5.74 -15.74 -3.46
CA LYS A 57 6.99 -15.46 -2.72
C LYS A 57 7.50 -16.65 -1.90
N ASP A 58 6.62 -17.44 -1.29
CA ASP A 58 7.02 -18.56 -0.42
C ASP A 58 7.64 -19.71 -1.22
N ALA A 59 7.33 -19.84 -2.51
CA ALA A 59 8.01 -20.76 -3.41
C ALA A 59 9.48 -20.34 -3.61
N LEU A 60 9.73 -19.05 -3.84
CA LEU A 60 11.08 -18.51 -4.01
C LEU A 60 11.89 -18.56 -2.73
N LEU A 61 11.30 -18.22 -1.58
CA LEU A 61 11.98 -18.31 -0.28
C LEU A 61 12.39 -19.76 0.03
N ARG A 62 11.55 -20.74 -0.32
CA ARG A 62 11.90 -22.16 -0.21
C ARG A 62 13.05 -22.54 -1.14
N HIS A 63 13.03 -22.08 -2.39
CA HIS A 63 14.12 -22.28 -3.34
C HIS A 63 15.45 -21.72 -2.78
N MET A 64 15.45 -20.49 -2.28
CA MET A 64 16.65 -19.88 -1.68
C MET A 64 17.17 -20.64 -0.46
N LEU A 65 16.28 -21.16 0.39
CA LEU A 65 16.66 -21.96 1.54
C LEU A 65 17.28 -23.30 1.14
N LEU A 66 16.68 -24.01 0.18
CA LEU A 66 17.11 -25.37 -0.17
C LEU A 66 18.33 -25.37 -1.08
N ASP A 67 18.32 -24.55 -2.13
CA ASP A 67 19.31 -24.58 -3.21
C ASP A 67 20.49 -23.64 -2.94
N HIS A 68 20.28 -22.59 -2.16
CA HIS A 68 21.29 -21.57 -1.88
C HIS A 68 21.61 -21.39 -0.39
N LYS A 69 20.96 -22.16 0.50
CA LYS A 69 21.14 -22.11 1.95
C LYS A 69 20.98 -20.70 2.54
N LEU A 70 20.18 -19.84 1.89
CA LEU A 70 19.95 -18.46 2.32
C LEU A 70 18.57 -18.31 2.93
N VAL A 71 18.52 -17.63 4.08
CA VAL A 71 17.29 -17.26 4.79
C VAL A 71 17.21 -15.75 4.93
N ILE A 72 16.06 -15.17 4.60
CA ILE A 72 15.76 -13.77 4.86
C ILE A 72 14.84 -13.70 6.09
N ALA A 73 15.28 -13.02 7.15
CA ALA A 73 14.50 -12.84 8.36
C ALA A 73 13.35 -11.85 8.16
N ASP A 74 12.22 -12.12 8.81
CA ASP A 74 11.07 -11.24 8.92
C ASP A 74 10.63 -10.59 7.59
N VAL A 75 10.51 -11.43 6.54
CA VAL A 75 10.13 -10.99 5.19
C VAL A 75 8.85 -10.15 5.19
N LYS A 76 7.91 -10.46 6.09
CA LYS A 76 6.65 -9.71 6.29
C LYS A 76 6.83 -8.24 6.68
N LEU A 77 8.00 -7.86 7.22
CA LEU A 77 8.33 -6.48 7.61
C LEU A 77 8.99 -5.69 6.46
N ILE A 78 9.30 -6.35 5.35
CA ILE A 78 9.88 -5.73 4.15
C ILE A 78 8.74 -5.16 3.31
N ILE A 79 8.60 -3.83 3.32
CA ILE A 79 7.49 -3.13 2.65
C ILE A 79 7.46 -3.32 1.13
N ASN A 80 8.65 -3.41 0.51
CA ASN A 80 8.83 -3.57 -0.94
C ASN A 80 9.82 -4.71 -1.18
N LEU A 81 9.29 -5.93 -1.21
CA LEU A 81 10.10 -7.14 -1.40
C LEU A 81 10.78 -7.18 -2.78
N PRO A 82 10.12 -6.86 -3.92
CA PRO A 82 10.81 -6.84 -5.22
C PRO A 82 12.03 -5.91 -5.25
N GLY A 83 11.89 -4.68 -4.74
CA GLY A 83 12.99 -3.73 -4.65
C GLY A 83 14.12 -4.21 -3.74
N TYR A 84 13.77 -4.86 -2.63
CA TYR A 84 14.73 -5.50 -1.72
C TYR A 84 15.54 -6.60 -2.41
N MET A 85 14.87 -7.47 -3.18
CA MET A 85 15.54 -8.57 -3.89
C MET A 85 16.51 -8.06 -4.96
N VAL A 86 16.11 -7.04 -5.72
CA VAL A 86 16.95 -6.44 -6.76
C VAL A 86 18.23 -5.84 -6.16
N TYR A 87 18.11 -5.12 -5.03
CA TYR A 87 19.27 -4.56 -4.34
C TYR A 87 20.27 -5.64 -3.94
N TRP A 88 19.80 -6.67 -3.22
CA TRP A 88 20.69 -7.72 -2.72
C TRP A 88 21.28 -8.58 -3.83
N LYS A 89 20.54 -8.81 -4.92
CA LYS A 89 21.06 -9.49 -6.10
C LYS A 89 22.25 -8.73 -6.69
N GLY A 90 22.17 -7.40 -6.77
CA GLY A 90 23.30 -6.56 -7.18
C GLY A 90 24.47 -6.64 -6.20
N ARG A 91 24.21 -6.50 -4.90
CA ARG A 91 25.26 -6.47 -3.87
C ARG A 91 26.02 -7.79 -3.73
N PHE A 92 25.35 -8.94 -3.91
CA PHE A 92 25.98 -10.25 -3.90
C PHE A 92 26.81 -10.56 -5.15
N LEU A 93 26.70 -9.78 -6.22
CA LEU A 93 27.62 -9.86 -7.36
C LEU A 93 28.95 -9.13 -7.08
N GLU A 94 28.95 -8.16 -6.18
CA GLU A 94 30.11 -7.33 -5.88
C GLU A 94 31.02 -7.94 -4.81
N GLN A 95 30.43 -8.51 -3.77
CA GLN A 95 31.12 -9.04 -2.61
C GLN A 95 30.47 -10.36 -2.15
N PRO A 96 31.24 -11.27 -1.52
CA PRO A 96 30.71 -12.56 -1.10
C PRO A 96 29.63 -12.39 -0.02
N VAL A 97 28.66 -13.31 -0.01
CA VAL A 97 27.51 -13.28 0.91
C VAL A 97 27.90 -13.28 2.38
N THR A 98 29.08 -13.83 2.71
CA THR A 98 29.62 -13.91 4.07
C THR A 98 29.88 -12.54 4.70
N ASP A 99 30.05 -11.51 3.88
CA ASP A 99 30.33 -10.16 4.36
C ASP A 99 29.04 -9.43 4.78
N PHE A 100 27.89 -9.93 4.32
CA PHE A 100 26.59 -9.32 4.54
C PHE A 100 25.61 -10.21 5.28
N CYS A 101 25.90 -11.50 5.44
CA CYS A 101 25.02 -12.46 6.09
C CYS A 101 25.66 -13.04 7.34
N SER A 102 24.86 -13.27 8.38
CA SER A 102 25.30 -14.09 9.51
C SER A 102 25.38 -15.56 9.09
N VAL A 103 26.43 -16.27 9.52
CA VAL A 103 26.62 -17.69 9.17
C VAL A 103 26.14 -18.58 10.31
N ILE A 104 25.19 -19.46 10.02
CA ILE A 104 24.67 -20.47 10.94
C ILE A 104 25.24 -21.82 10.53
N LYS A 105 26.02 -22.45 11.42
CA LYS A 105 26.56 -23.79 11.19
C LYS A 105 25.63 -24.83 11.78
N THR A 106 25.03 -25.64 10.93
CA THR A 106 24.24 -26.81 11.35
C THR A 106 25.13 -28.03 11.55
N ASN A 107 24.76 -28.86 12.52
CA ASN A 107 25.48 -30.10 12.88
C ASN A 107 26.94 -29.86 13.33
N SER A 108 27.19 -28.77 14.06
CA SER A 108 28.53 -28.33 14.50
C SER A 108 29.29 -29.36 15.35
N THR A 109 28.59 -30.30 16.00
CA THR A 109 29.16 -31.40 16.78
C THR A 109 29.28 -32.72 16.01
N GLY A 110 28.77 -32.81 14.77
CA GLY A 110 28.84 -34.00 13.94
C GLY A 110 30.10 -34.08 13.06
N PRO A 111 30.27 -35.18 12.29
CA PRO A 111 31.34 -35.33 11.32
C PRO A 111 31.38 -34.17 10.32
N VAL A 112 32.58 -33.72 9.95
CA VAL A 112 32.81 -32.55 9.07
C VAL A 112 32.01 -32.64 7.77
N GLU A 113 31.84 -33.84 7.21
CA GLU A 113 31.11 -34.09 5.96
C GLU A 113 29.60 -33.75 6.03
N THR A 114 29.05 -33.63 7.24
CA THR A 114 27.61 -33.34 7.46
C THR A 114 27.36 -31.90 7.93
N GLN A 115 28.42 -31.10 8.05
CA GLN A 115 28.31 -29.71 8.48
C GLN A 115 27.90 -28.84 7.30
N GLU A 116 26.75 -28.20 7.41
CA GLU A 116 26.26 -27.24 6.43
C GLU A 116 26.27 -25.82 7.01
N ASN A 117 26.60 -24.84 6.17
CA ASN A 117 26.50 -23.43 6.49
C ASN A 117 25.23 -22.84 5.86
N TYR A 118 24.40 -22.22 6.68
CA TYR A 118 23.27 -21.40 6.25
C TYR A 118 23.63 -19.93 6.41
N PHE A 119 23.18 -19.10 5.48
CA PHE A 119 23.36 -17.67 5.48
C PHE A 119 22.06 -17.01 5.92
N LEU A 120 22.12 -16.13 6.92
CA LEU A 120 20.98 -15.38 7.43
C LEU A 120 21.15 -13.90 7.11
N LEU A 121 20.21 -13.37 6.35
CA LEU A 121 20.09 -11.95 6.05
C LEU A 121 19.00 -11.35 6.95
N CYS A 122 19.38 -10.39 7.79
CA CYS A 122 18.49 -9.83 8.82
C CYS A 122 18.84 -8.39 9.19
N ASP A 123 17.91 -7.72 9.86
CA ASP A 123 17.97 -6.30 10.26
C ASP A 123 18.97 -6.00 11.39
N VAL A 124 19.56 -7.02 12.02
CA VAL A 124 20.72 -6.83 12.92
C VAL A 124 21.94 -6.35 12.13
N LEU A 125 22.00 -6.64 10.83
CA LEU A 125 23.06 -6.22 9.94
C LEU A 125 22.82 -4.77 9.48
N PRO A 126 23.83 -3.89 9.58
CA PRO A 126 23.62 -2.45 9.40
C PRO A 126 23.12 -2.09 7.99
N GLU A 127 23.65 -2.75 6.95
CA GLU A 127 23.24 -2.49 5.56
C GLU A 127 21.79 -2.96 5.29
N ASP A 128 21.42 -4.15 5.79
CA ASP A 128 20.05 -4.68 5.63
C ASP A 128 19.04 -3.81 6.36
N ARG A 129 19.35 -3.37 7.59
CA ARG A 129 18.53 -2.44 8.35
C ARG A 129 18.28 -1.15 7.58
N LEU A 130 19.35 -0.50 7.12
CA LEU A 130 19.28 0.76 6.39
C LEU A 130 18.50 0.62 5.07
N LEU A 131 18.62 -0.52 4.39
CA LEU A 131 17.85 -0.80 3.19
C LEU A 131 16.36 -0.91 3.49
N ARG A 132 15.97 -1.69 4.51
CA ARG A 132 14.56 -1.84 4.93
C ARG A 132 13.96 -0.48 5.30
N GLU A 133 14.67 0.31 6.11
CA GLU A 133 14.27 1.67 6.49
C GLU A 133 14.11 2.58 5.27
N ARG A 134 15.06 2.56 4.33
CA ARG A 134 14.98 3.35 3.10
C ARG A 134 13.76 3.00 2.25
N LEU A 135 13.46 1.70 2.09
CA LEU A 135 12.29 1.26 1.34
C LEU A 135 10.98 1.69 2.02
N GLN A 136 10.94 1.66 3.36
CA GLN A 136 9.80 2.16 4.15
C GLN A 136 9.61 3.68 3.98
N LEU A 137 10.69 4.45 4.10
CA LEU A 137 10.65 5.90 3.91
C LEU A 137 10.19 6.26 2.49
N LYS A 138 10.75 5.60 1.46
CA LYS A 138 10.34 5.83 0.07
C LYS A 138 8.84 5.60 -0.13
N ARG A 139 8.30 4.50 0.42
CA ARG A 139 6.86 4.24 0.32
C ARG A 139 6.02 5.29 1.03
N LEU A 140 6.48 5.77 2.19
CA LEU A 140 5.81 6.84 2.92
C LEU A 140 5.82 8.14 2.11
N GLU A 141 6.94 8.51 1.50
CA GLU A 141 7.07 9.68 0.64
C GLU A 141 6.12 9.62 -0.55
N GLU A 142 6.04 8.47 -1.25
CA GLU A 142 5.09 8.25 -2.36
C GLU A 142 3.63 8.48 -1.93
N VAL A 143 3.25 8.00 -0.75
CA VAL A 143 1.89 8.19 -0.21
C VAL A 143 1.63 9.65 0.12
N LEU A 144 2.59 10.35 0.74
CA LEU A 144 2.45 11.77 1.08
C LEU A 144 2.37 12.64 -0.17
N GLU A 145 3.18 12.36 -1.18
CA GLU A 145 3.15 13.06 -2.47
C GLU A 145 1.79 12.86 -3.15
N GLN A 146 1.27 11.63 -3.18
CA GLN A 146 -0.05 11.36 -3.73
C GLN A 146 -1.15 12.10 -2.97
N GLN A 147 -1.10 12.13 -1.63
CA GLN A 147 -2.06 12.89 -0.83
C GLN A 147 -1.99 14.39 -1.12
N GLN A 148 -0.80 14.95 -1.25
CA GLN A 148 -0.63 16.36 -1.55
C GLN A 148 -1.16 16.69 -2.95
N LYS A 149 -0.84 15.85 -3.94
CA LYS A 149 -1.38 15.98 -5.30
C LYS A 149 -2.90 15.98 -5.30
N GLU A 150 -3.54 15.09 -4.53
CA GLU A 150 -5.00 15.06 -4.41
C GLU A 150 -5.59 16.29 -3.71
N ARG A 151 -4.86 16.89 -2.75
CA ARG A 151 -5.26 18.15 -2.10
C ARG A 151 -5.13 19.36 -3.02
N GLU A 152 -4.15 19.37 -3.90
CA GLU A 152 -3.89 20.47 -4.85
C GLU A 152 -4.67 20.32 -6.16
N ASP A 153 -5.13 19.10 -6.49
CA ASP A 153 -5.90 18.84 -7.70
C ASP A 153 -7.23 19.62 -7.69
N CYS A 154 -7.34 20.55 -8.64
CA CYS A 154 -8.55 21.36 -8.87
C CYS A 154 -9.28 20.95 -10.16
N TYR A 155 -8.78 19.92 -10.87
CA TYR A 155 -9.32 19.44 -12.13
C TYR A 155 -10.00 18.08 -11.99
N PHE A 156 -10.21 17.63 -10.76
CA PHE A 156 -10.89 16.38 -10.48
C PHE A 156 -12.36 16.48 -10.93
N SER A 157 -12.80 15.51 -11.73
CA SER A 157 -14.21 15.25 -12.05
C SER A 157 -14.55 13.82 -11.68
N HIS A 158 -15.65 13.62 -10.96
CA HIS A 158 -16.13 12.28 -10.61
C HIS A 158 -17.65 12.29 -10.41
N ILE A 159 -18.29 11.19 -10.82
CA ILE A 159 -19.73 11.01 -10.64
C ILE A 159 -19.99 10.43 -9.24
N CYS A 160 -20.86 11.07 -8.48
CA CYS A 160 -21.27 10.53 -7.18
C CYS A 160 -22.02 9.21 -7.37
N LEU A 161 -21.56 8.17 -6.67
CA LEU A 161 -22.13 6.83 -6.75
C LEU A 161 -23.55 6.73 -6.16
N PHE A 162 -24.01 7.75 -5.43
CA PHE A 162 -25.32 7.77 -4.77
C PHE A 162 -26.38 8.60 -5.51
N CYS A 163 -26.02 9.79 -6.00
CA CYS A 163 -26.97 10.69 -6.68
C CYS A 163 -26.72 10.82 -8.19
N SER A 164 -25.68 10.17 -8.73
CA SER A 164 -25.26 10.27 -10.14
C SER A 164 -24.96 11.69 -10.62
N GLU A 165 -24.79 12.65 -9.70
CA GLU A 165 -24.36 14.01 -10.01
C GLU A 165 -22.84 14.06 -10.25
N GLU A 166 -22.41 14.92 -11.18
CA GLU A 166 -20.99 15.15 -11.45
C GLU A 166 -20.43 16.21 -10.49
N PHE A 167 -19.35 15.85 -9.80
CA PHE A 167 -18.59 16.75 -8.93
C PHE A 167 -17.32 17.15 -9.66
N THR A 168 -17.12 18.46 -9.84
CA THR A 168 -15.92 19.03 -10.45
C THR A 168 -15.19 19.93 -9.46
N GLY A 169 -13.87 20.06 -9.58
CA GLY A 169 -13.05 20.91 -8.72
C GLY A 169 -12.13 20.09 -7.83
N ASN A 170 -12.09 20.39 -6.53
CA ASN A 170 -11.23 19.69 -5.58
C ASN A 170 -11.90 18.44 -4.98
N ARG A 171 -11.13 17.36 -4.78
CA ARG A 171 -11.62 16.10 -4.18
C ARG A 171 -12.26 16.29 -2.79
N ALA A 172 -11.84 17.27 -2.01
CA ALA A 172 -12.46 17.57 -0.70
C ALA A 172 -13.95 17.91 -0.80
N SER A 173 -14.41 18.37 -1.97
CA SER A 173 -15.82 18.67 -2.23
C SER A 173 -16.71 17.42 -2.15
N LEU A 174 -16.17 16.23 -2.45
CA LEU A 174 -16.88 14.96 -2.33
C LEU A 174 -17.09 14.53 -0.86
N LEU A 175 -16.14 14.88 0.01
CA LEU A 175 -16.10 14.42 1.40
C LEU A 175 -16.83 15.37 2.36
N ASN A 176 -17.44 16.44 1.85
CA ASN A 176 -18.19 17.39 2.65
C ASN A 176 -19.70 17.10 2.56
N PRO A 177 -20.28 16.26 3.45
CA PRO A 177 -21.71 15.93 3.44
C PRO A 177 -22.63 17.14 3.67
N HIS A 178 -22.11 18.28 4.15
CA HIS A 178 -22.87 19.52 4.35
C HIS A 178 -22.67 20.56 3.24
N GLY A 179 -21.84 20.28 2.23
CA GLY A 179 -21.46 21.24 1.18
C GLY A 179 -22.50 21.49 0.09
N GLN A 180 -23.51 20.62 -0.06
CA GLN A 180 -24.51 20.70 -1.13
C GLN A 180 -25.97 20.77 -0.64
N LYS A 181 -26.23 21.31 0.55
CA LYS A 181 -27.59 21.76 0.92
C LYS A 181 -27.80 23.26 0.77
N LYS A 182 -27.16 23.92 -0.21
CA LYS A 182 -27.50 25.30 -0.57
C LYS A 182 -27.25 25.58 -2.05
N LYS A 183 -28.28 25.36 -2.88
CA LYS A 183 -28.76 26.26 -3.95
C LYS A 183 -29.92 25.61 -4.72
N LEU A 184 -31.10 25.58 -4.10
CA LEU A 184 -32.37 25.53 -4.82
C LEU A 184 -33.42 26.39 -4.11
N VAL A 185 -33.21 27.71 -4.13
CA VAL A 185 -34.30 28.67 -4.03
C VAL A 185 -33.97 29.80 -4.99
N GLN A 186 -34.57 29.74 -6.18
CA GLN A 186 -35.23 30.85 -6.88
C GLN A 186 -35.58 30.41 -8.30
N GLY A 187 -36.66 29.63 -8.38
CA GLY A 187 -37.48 29.55 -9.58
C GLY A 187 -38.93 29.60 -9.11
N LEU A 188 -39.61 30.72 -9.37
CA LEU A 188 -41.03 30.85 -9.73
C LEU A 188 -41.50 32.29 -9.41
N GLY A 189 -41.66 33.11 -10.46
CA GLY A 189 -42.19 34.46 -10.37
C GLY A 189 -42.08 35.21 -11.68
N ALA A 190 -42.93 34.84 -12.64
CA ALA A 190 -43.00 35.39 -13.98
C ALA A 190 -43.11 36.93 -14.06
N ARG A 191 -42.45 37.53 -15.06
CA ARG A 191 -43.02 38.44 -16.09
C ARG A 191 -41.91 38.94 -17.05
N ASN A 192 -41.99 38.50 -18.31
CA ASN A 192 -41.40 39.13 -19.51
C ASN A 192 -42.39 40.21 -20.01
N PRO A 193 -42.11 41.08 -21.00
CA PRO A 193 -40.86 41.36 -21.73
C PRO A 193 -40.56 42.86 -21.94
N ASN A 194 -39.29 43.23 -22.21
CA ASN A 194 -38.93 44.16 -23.30
C ASN A 194 -37.43 44.52 -23.34
N ILE A 195 -36.98 44.72 -24.58
CA ILE A 195 -35.74 45.37 -25.06
C ILE A 195 -34.55 44.43 -25.26
N CYS A 196 -34.52 43.89 -26.47
CA CYS A 196 -33.32 43.73 -27.28
C CYS A 196 -33.18 44.97 -28.18
N VAL A 197 -32.09 45.74 -28.12
CA VAL A 197 -31.61 46.58 -29.24
C VAL A 197 -30.07 46.82 -29.13
N MET A 198 -29.35 46.17 -30.05
CA MET A 198 -28.15 46.61 -30.83
C MET A 198 -26.82 46.87 -30.09
N GLN A 199 -25.69 46.36 -30.58
CA GLN A 199 -25.23 46.37 -31.99
C GLN A 199 -24.53 45.07 -32.41
#